data_AF-A0A7C0UFX8-F1
#
_entry.id   AF-A0A7C0UFX8-F1
#
_cell.length_a   1.000
_cell.length_b   1.000
_cell.length_c   1.000
_cell.angle_alpha   90.00
_cell.angle_beta   90.00
_cell.angle_gamma   90.00
#
_symmetry.space_group_name_H-M   'P 1'
#
loop_
_entity.id
_entity.type
_entity.pdbx_description
1 polymer ?
#
loop_
_entity_poly.entity_id
_entity_poly.type
_entity_poly.pdbx_seq_one_letter_code
_entity_poly.pdbx_strand_id
1 'polypeptide(L)' 'MVLAVVEVETEHSINKEKALQWKAISETGTKLILMLPKKVVKNVTELLWEASIADRVSIGTYDIVISMP' A
#
# COMPACT_ATOMS: atom_id res chain seq x y z
N MET A 1 -10.81 -7.80 -17.56
CA MET A 1 -9.52 -8.31 -17.03
C MET A 1 -8.91 -7.18 -16.20
N VAL A 2 -8.73 -7.35 -14.90
CA VAL A 2 -8.10 -6.33 -14.04
C VAL A 2 -6.60 -6.58 -14.06
N LEU A 3 -5.82 -5.62 -14.54
CA LEU A 3 -4.37 -5.76 -14.73
C LEU A 3 -3.57 -5.31 -13.50
N ALA A 4 -4.07 -4.29 -12.81
CA ALA A 4 -3.46 -3.76 -11.59
C ALA A 4 -4.53 -3.07 -10.74
N VAL A 5 -4.37 -3.15 -9.43
CA VAL A 5 -5.15 -2.39 -8.44
C VAL A 5 -4.22 -1.37 -7.82
N VAL A 6 -4.57 -0.10 -7.96
CA VAL A 6 -3.84 1.01 -7.33
C VAL A 6 -4.64 1.48 -6.14
N GLU A 7 -4.08 1.37 -4.93
CA GLU A 7 -4.66 1.98 -3.74
C GLU A 7 -3.77 3.14 -3.28
N VAL A 8 -4.40 4.28 -3.04
CA VAL A 8 -3.76 5.45 -2.44
C VAL A 8 -4.13 5.45 -0.97
N GLU A 9 -3.14 5.28 -0.11
CA GLU A 9 -3.32 5.19 1.33
C GLU A 9 -2.79 6.43 2.03
N THR A 10 -3.43 6.78 3.14
CA THR A 10 -2.98 7.88 4.01
C THR A 10 -2.57 7.32 5.37
N GLU A 11 -1.88 8.12 6.18
CA GLU A 11 -1.36 7.67 7.50
C GLU A 11 -2.45 7.11 8.43
N HIS A 12 -3.70 7.52 8.25
CA HIS A 12 -4.85 7.07 9.04
C HIS A 12 -5.58 5.85 8.46
N SER A 13 -5.31 5.48 7.22
CA SER A 13 -6.00 4.39 6.53
C SER A 13 -5.22 3.06 6.56
N ILE A 14 -3.95 3.09 6.97
CA ILE A 14 -3.09 1.92 7.09
C ILE A 14 -3.42 1.13 8.36
N ASN A 15 -4.31 0.15 8.23
CA ASN A 15 -4.72 -0.77 9.30
C ASN A 15 -4.53 -2.24 8.91
N LYS A 16 -4.56 -3.14 9.90
CA LYS A 16 -4.44 -4.59 9.69
C LYS A 16 -5.53 -5.17 8.77
N GLU A 17 -6.73 -4.59 8.75
CA GLU A 17 -7.80 -4.98 7.81
C GLU A 17 -7.43 -4.69 6.35
N LYS A 18 -6.77 -3.57 6.09
CA LYS A 18 -6.25 -3.23 4.76
C LYS A 18 -5.17 -4.20 4.33
N ALA A 19 -4.28 -4.63 5.24
CA ALA A 19 -3.30 -5.66 4.94
C ALA A 19 -3.94 -7.00 4.53
N LEU A 20 -5.07 -7.39 5.16
CA LEU A 20 -5.86 -8.55 4.76
C LEU A 20 -6.48 -8.39 3.36
N GLN A 21 -7.00 -7.20 3.04
CA GLN A 21 -7.51 -6.89 1.69
C GLN A 21 -6.41 -6.95 0.64
N TRP A 22 -5.24 -6.36 0.92
CA TRP A 22 -4.08 -6.42 0.03
C TRP A 22 -3.61 -7.86 -0.21
N LYS A 23 -3.69 -8.70 0.83
CA LYS A 23 -3.40 -10.12 0.71
C LYS A 23 -4.40 -10.84 -0.21
N ALA A 24 -5.70 -10.61 -0.03
CA ALA A 24 -6.72 -11.18 -0.90
C ALA A 24 -6.54 -10.74 -2.36
N ILE A 25 -6.21 -9.46 -2.61
CA ILE A 25 -5.97 -8.95 -3.96
C ILE A 25 -4.68 -9.54 -4.55
N SER A 26 -3.61 -9.65 -3.76
CA SER A 26 -2.34 -10.27 -4.18
C SER A 26 -2.49 -11.76 -4.54
N GLU A 27 -3.37 -12.49 -3.84
CA GLU A 27 -3.68 -13.89 -4.13
C GLU A 27 -4.47 -14.07 -5.43
N THR A 28 -5.23 -13.07 -5.88
CA THR A 28 -5.92 -13.12 -7.19
C THR A 28 -4.97 -13.00 -8.40
N GLY A 29 -3.66 -12.84 -8.18
CA GLY A 29 -2.66 -12.66 -9.25
C GLY A 29 -2.65 -11.26 -9.86
N THR A 30 -3.43 -10.34 -9.30
CA THR A 30 -3.50 -8.95 -9.76
C THR A 30 -2.37 -8.13 -9.15
N LYS A 31 -1.69 -7.31 -9.95
CA LYS A 31 -0.57 -6.50 -9.47
C LYS A 31 -1.09 -5.38 -8.55
N LEU A 32 -0.77 -5.45 -7.26
CA LEU A 32 -1.15 -4.42 -6.30
C LEU A 32 -0.09 -3.32 -6.25
N ILE A 33 -0.50 -2.07 -6.45
CA ILE A 33 0.37 -0.89 -6.34
C ILE A 33 -0.17 -0.04 -5.21
N LEU A 34 0.62 0.13 -4.15
CA LEU A 34 0.28 0.97 -3.00
C LEU A 34 0.99 2.31 -3.11
N MET A 35 0.24 3.40 -3.21
CA MET A 35 0.76 4.75 -3.11
C MET A 35 0.67 5.24 -1.66
N LEU A 36 1.82 5.55 -1.06
CA LEU A 36 1.96 5.85 0.36
C LEU A 36 2.70 7.17 0.58
N PRO A 37 2.36 7.96 1.63
CA PRO A 37 3.18 9.08 2.06
C PRO A 37 4.54 8.58 2.56
N LYS A 38 5.64 9.27 2.22
CA LYS A 38 7.00 8.88 2.64
C LYS A 38 7.14 8.57 4.13
N LYS A 39 6.43 9.30 4.98
CA LYS A 39 6.46 9.15 6.45
C LYS A 39 5.96 7.78 6.92
N VAL A 40 5.04 7.16 6.19
CA VAL A 40 4.40 5.90 6.58
C VAL A 40 4.84 4.69 5.76
N VAL A 41 5.70 4.88 4.76
CA VAL A 41 6.30 3.79 3.97
C VAL A 41 6.91 2.72 4.88
N LYS A 42 7.61 3.13 5.93
CA LYS A 42 8.27 2.20 6.85
C LYS A 42 7.27 1.31 7.59
N ASN A 43 6.19 1.92 8.11
CA ASN A 43 5.14 1.23 8.85
C ASN A 43 4.34 0.26 7.95
N VAL A 44 4.04 0.68 6.72
CA VAL A 44 3.38 -0.16 5.72
C VAL A 44 4.27 -1.31 5.27
N THR A 45 5.56 -1.04 5.06
CA THR A 45 6.52 -2.08 4.68
C THR A 45 6.56 -3.17 5.75
N GLU A 46 6.62 -2.81 7.04
CA GLU A 46 6.52 -3.77 8.14
C GLU A 46 5.20 -4.57 8.11
N LEU A 47 4.06 -3.91 7.90
CA LEU A 47 2.76 -4.58 7.75
C LEU A 47 2.72 -5.56 6.56
N LEU A 48 3.33 -5.20 5.43
CA LEU A 48 3.42 -6.06 4.25
C LEU A 48 4.34 -7.27 4.49
N TRP A 49 5.38 -7.09 5.31
CA TRP A 49 6.24 -8.18 5.78
C TRP A 49 5.51 -9.12 6.73
N GLU A 50 4.79 -8.59 7.72
CA GLU A 50 3.92 -9.40 8.60
C GLU A 50 2.88 -10.19 7.80
N ALA A 51 2.33 -9.59 6.74
CA ALA A 51 1.36 -10.23 5.87
C ALA A 51 1.99 -11.16 4.80
N SER A 52 3.33 -11.25 4.72
CA SER A 52 4.08 -12.04 3.72
C SER A 52 3.74 -11.72 2.26
N ILE A 53 3.32 -10.49 1.97
CA ILE A 53 2.94 -10.04 0.62
C ILE A 53 3.89 -8.98 0.05
N ALA A 54 4.95 -8.61 0.78
CA ALA A 54 5.91 -7.59 0.37
C ALA A 54 6.54 -7.81 -1.02
N ASP A 55 6.77 -9.06 -1.42
CA ASP A 55 7.34 -9.42 -2.73
C ASP A 55 6.36 -9.14 -3.90
N ARG A 56 5.06 -9.21 -3.63
CA ARG A 56 4.00 -9.13 -4.66
C ARG A 56 3.38 -7.75 -4.79
N VAL A 57 3.77 -6.81 -3.94
CA VAL A 57 3.19 -5.48 -3.84
C VAL A 57 4.23 -4.44 -4.27
N SER A 58 3.85 -3.57 -5.20
CA SER A 58 4.69 -2.43 -5.61
C SER A 58 4.36 -1.22 -4.74
N ILE A 59 5.37 -0.64 -4.09
CA ILE A 59 5.19 0.55 -3.26
C ILE A 59 5.61 1.79 -4.05
N GLY A 60 4.67 2.69 -4.30
CA GLY A 60 4.90 4.06 -4.74
C GLY A 60 4.90 5.01 -3.54
N THR A 61 5.82 5.96 -3.52
CA THR A 61 5.85 6.98 -2.46
C THR A 61 5.45 8.34 -3.03
N TYR A 62 4.67 9.11 -2.28
CA TYR A 62 4.33 10.48 -2.63
C TYR A 62 4.65 11.44 -1.48
N ASP A 63 5.03 12.67 -1.82
CA ASP A 63 5.23 13.76 -0.87
C ASP A 63 3.99 14.66 -0.92
N ILE A 64 3.29 14.79 0.20
CA ILE A 64 2.22 15.78 0.32
C ILE A 64 2.88 17.12 0.68
N VAL A 65 3.16 17.93 -0.33
CA VAL A 65 3.58 19.32 -0.12
C VAL A 65 2.32 20.17 0.03
N ILE A 66 1.89 20.39 1.28
CA ILE A 66 0.85 21.39 1.57
C ILE A 66 1.55 22.75 1.52
N SER A 67 1.58 23.37 0.34
CA SER A 67 1.93 24.79 0.21
C SER A 67 0.73 25.61 0.68
N MET A 68 0.71 25.99 1.96
CA MET A 68 -0.15 27.08 2.41
C MET A 68 0.43 28.41 1.90
N PRO A 69 -0.38 29.27 1.24
CA PRO A 69 0.01 30.63 0.89
C PRO A 69 0.08 31.57 2.10
#